data_AF-A0A5Q4BPH8-F1
#
_entry.id   AF-A0A5Q4BPH8-F1
#
_cell.length_a   1.000
_cell.length_b   1.000
_cell.length_c   1.000
_cell.angle_alpha   90.00
_cell.angle_beta   90.00
_cell.angle_gamma   90.00
#
_symmetry.space_group_name_H-M   'P 1'
#
loop_
_entity.id
_entity.type
_entity.pdbx_description
1 polymer ?
#
loop_
_entity_poly.entity_id
_entity_poly.type
_entity_poly.pdbx_seq_one_letter_code
_entity_poly.pdbx_strand_id
1 'polypeptide(L)'
;MNRTEWKDGRHGYTTTIGDLDNGLAVDLSLLNDIKINKGQKTLTVGPGVKVNEILDRIFPANMASAFFKAVETYSGRMPAEMAFIAIQVYDPAAGQSQVMTNWIYVGPGADARRVLAPILDLRPPYAVSSNVAANKLTNSTLSGFGAAMCQEGVIRDIYSVNERNYSAATWDKTFERMARFFEDNPGGRGSALQYKRYPNQAMSSVSKDETAWPWRDATGY
;
A
#
# COMPACT_ATOMS: atom_id res chain seq x y z
N MET A 1 33.10 -14.23 14.83
CA MET A 1 32.74 -12.80 15.00
C MET A 1 31.28 -12.67 14.66
N ASN A 2 30.43 -12.57 15.68
CA ASN A 2 28.98 -12.60 15.55
C ASN A 2 28.47 -11.21 15.20
N ARG A 3 27.78 -11.09 14.07
CA ARG A 3 27.04 -9.89 13.67
C ARG A 3 25.77 -9.84 14.52
N THR A 4 25.64 -8.82 15.36
CA THR A 4 24.40 -8.54 16.10
C THR A 4 23.46 -7.79 15.17
N GLU A 5 22.35 -8.41 14.75
CA GLU A 5 21.32 -7.76 13.93
C GLU A 5 20.45 -6.85 14.81
N TRP A 6 20.34 -5.58 14.39
CA TRP A 6 19.48 -4.58 15.01
C TRP A 6 18.04 -4.74 14.53
N LYS A 7 17.11 -5.09 15.43
CA LYS A 7 15.65 -5.08 15.19
C LYS A 7 15.04 -3.87 15.89
N ASP A 8 15.21 -2.68 15.32
CA ASP A 8 14.54 -1.48 15.81
C ASP A 8 13.54 -0.91 14.80
N GLY A 9 12.52 -0.25 15.38
CA GLY A 9 11.25 0.14 14.80
C GLY A 9 11.11 1.65 14.58
N ARG A 10 12.15 2.39 14.14
CA ARG A 10 12.14 3.87 14.16
C ARG A 10 11.60 4.58 12.92
N HIS A 11 10.70 5.56 13.12
CA HIS A 11 10.14 6.48 12.13
C HIS A 11 10.96 7.79 12.07
N GLY A 12 12.23 7.67 11.68
CA GLY A 12 13.17 8.76 11.50
C GLY A 12 14.50 8.15 11.07
N TYR A 13 14.88 8.32 9.81
CA TYR A 13 16.12 7.78 9.28
C TYR A 13 17.22 8.83 9.42
N THR A 14 18.24 8.55 10.23
CA THR A 14 19.56 9.15 10.09
C THR A 14 20.50 8.03 9.67
N THR A 15 21.20 8.19 8.54
CA THR A 15 22.16 7.22 7.99
C THR A 15 23.31 6.89 8.95
N THR A 16 23.61 7.76 9.91
CA THR A 16 24.76 7.64 10.83
C THR A 16 24.66 6.49 11.86
N ILE A 17 23.51 5.85 12.04
CA ILE A 17 23.35 4.77 13.05
C ILE A 17 23.75 3.40 12.47
N GLY A 18 23.87 3.26 11.15
CA GLY A 18 24.33 2.02 10.52
C GLY A 18 25.78 1.66 10.84
N ASP A 19 26.59 2.64 11.26
CA ASP A 19 28.01 2.51 11.59
C ASP A 19 28.26 2.45 13.12
N LEU A 20 27.21 2.30 13.94
CA LEU A 20 27.32 2.34 15.40
C LEU A 20 27.86 1.02 15.96
N ASP A 21 29.14 1.00 16.32
CA ASP A 21 29.77 -0.10 17.07
C ASP A 21 29.59 0.11 18.59
N ASN A 22 29.30 -0.96 19.33
CA ASN A 22 29.09 -0.95 20.80
C ASN A 22 27.96 -0.04 21.33
N GLY A 23 26.88 0.15 20.56
CA GLY A 23 25.70 0.91 21.02
C GLY A 23 24.82 0.18 22.05
N LEU A 24 24.07 0.94 22.86
CA LEU A 24 23.01 0.42 23.72
C LEU A 24 21.75 0.11 22.90
N ALA A 25 21.33 -1.15 22.86
CA ALA A 25 20.07 -1.56 22.25
C ALA A 25 18.91 -1.44 23.24
N VAL A 26 17.95 -0.57 22.93
CA VAL A 26 16.68 -0.49 23.67
C VAL A 26 15.67 -1.42 22.98
N ASP A 27 15.27 -2.49 23.66
CA ASP A 27 14.24 -3.41 23.14
C ASP A 27 12.86 -2.78 23.27
N LEU A 28 12.29 -2.41 22.12
CA LEU A 28 10.96 -1.83 22.02
C LEU A 28 9.89 -2.84 21.60
N SER A 29 10.24 -4.14 21.49
CA SER A 29 9.33 -5.20 21.03
C SER A 29 8.11 -5.38 21.94
N LEU A 30 8.19 -4.92 23.20
CA LEU A 30 7.10 -4.91 24.16
C LEU A 30 6.12 -3.73 23.97
N LEU A 31 6.52 -2.68 23.24
CA LEU A 31 5.63 -1.59 22.86
C LEU A 31 4.92 -1.90 21.54
N ASN A 32 4.27 -3.07 21.46
CA ASN A 32 3.69 -3.64 20.24
C ASN A 32 2.17 -3.44 20.12
N ASP A 33 1.63 -2.48 20.86
CA ASP A 33 0.19 -2.23 20.93
C ASP A 33 -0.26 -1.11 19.97
N ILE A 34 -1.51 -1.22 19.53
CA ILE A 34 -2.18 -0.23 18.70
C ILE A 34 -3.41 0.27 19.45
N LYS A 35 -3.40 1.56 19.81
CA LYS A 35 -4.50 2.19 20.53
C LYS A 35 -5.24 3.14 19.61
N ILE A 36 -6.48 2.77 19.28
CA ILE A 36 -7.43 3.64 18.57
C ILE A 36 -8.21 4.44 19.61
N ASN A 37 -8.01 5.75 19.68
CA ASN A 37 -8.85 6.63 20.47
C ASN A 37 -9.93 7.26 19.58
N LYS A 38 -11.14 6.70 19.64
CA LYS A 38 -12.28 7.17 18.83
C LYS A 38 -12.75 8.58 19.22
N GLY A 39 -12.64 8.96 20.49
CA GLY A 39 -13.06 10.29 20.97
C GLY A 39 -12.10 11.40 20.55
N GLN A 40 -10.80 11.11 20.56
CA GLN A 40 -9.76 12.05 20.13
C GLN A 40 -9.40 11.92 18.64
N LYS A 41 -9.99 10.96 17.91
CA LYS A 41 -9.69 10.66 16.50
C LYS A 41 -8.20 10.39 16.25
N THR A 42 -7.51 9.77 17.21
CA THR A 42 -6.08 9.46 17.13
C THR A 42 -5.82 7.96 17.08
N LEU A 43 -4.76 7.58 16.36
CA LEU A 43 -4.19 6.25 16.34
C LEU A 43 -2.78 6.32 16.94
N THR A 44 -2.56 5.64 18.06
CA THR A 44 -1.21 5.47 18.63
C THR A 44 -0.69 4.09 18.25
N VAL A 45 0.43 4.07 17.53
CA VAL A 45 1.11 2.83 17.13
C VAL A 45 2.39 2.73 17.93
N GLY A 46 2.51 1.70 18.77
CA GLY A 46 3.72 1.47 19.53
C GLY A 46 4.92 1.10 18.62
N PRO A 47 6.16 1.47 18.98
CA PRO A 47 7.35 1.23 18.15
C PRO A 47 7.72 -0.25 17.95
N GLY A 48 7.15 -1.16 18.75
CA GLY A 48 7.27 -2.61 18.59
C GLY A 48 6.21 -3.23 17.69
N VAL A 49 5.26 -2.43 17.19
CA VAL A 49 4.16 -2.92 16.33
C VAL A 49 4.72 -3.46 15.02
N LYS A 50 4.34 -4.69 14.70
CA LYS A 50 4.56 -5.28 13.38
C LYS A 50 3.26 -5.15 12.58
N VAL A 51 3.41 -4.73 11.33
CA VAL A 51 2.37 -4.90 10.32
C VAL A 51 2.39 -6.37 9.97
N ASN A 52 1.39 -7.09 10.47
CA ASN A 52 1.27 -8.51 10.19
C ASN A 52 0.50 -8.64 8.87
N GLU A 53 1.21 -9.10 7.86
CA GLU A 53 0.78 -9.32 6.49
C GLU A 53 0.79 -8.08 5.59
N ILE A 54 1.94 -7.90 4.94
CA ILE A 54 2.05 -7.23 3.65
C ILE A 54 1.86 -8.29 2.56
N LEU A 55 0.93 -8.05 1.63
CA LEU A 55 0.79 -8.86 0.42
C LEU A 55 1.23 -8.06 -0.79
N ASP A 56 2.33 -8.48 -1.41
CA ASP A 56 2.71 -8.04 -2.74
C ASP A 56 2.22 -9.08 -3.76
N ARG A 57 1.52 -8.61 -4.79
CA ARG A 57 0.97 -9.44 -5.86
C ARG A 57 1.12 -8.73 -7.19
N ILE A 58 1.45 -9.46 -8.26
CA ILE A 58 1.42 -8.92 -9.63
C ILE A 58 0.40 -9.71 -10.44
N PHE A 59 -0.66 -9.02 -10.85
CA PHE A 59 -1.70 -9.59 -11.70
C PHE A 59 -1.39 -9.31 -13.17
N PRO A 60 -1.21 -10.36 -14.00
CA PRO A 60 -1.11 -10.17 -15.45
C PRO A 60 -2.43 -9.63 -16.03
N ALA A 61 -2.38 -9.09 -17.25
CA ALA A 61 -3.54 -8.46 -17.90
C ALA A 61 -4.82 -9.30 -17.88
N ASN A 62 -4.71 -10.61 -18.13
CA ASN A 62 -5.85 -11.54 -18.14
C ASN A 62 -6.51 -11.74 -16.75
N MET A 63 -5.87 -11.32 -15.66
CA MET A 63 -6.39 -11.39 -14.29
C MET A 63 -6.86 -10.03 -13.75
N ALA A 64 -6.66 -8.93 -14.47
CA ALA A 64 -6.98 -7.59 -14.00
C ALA A 64 -8.47 -7.43 -13.61
N SER A 65 -9.39 -7.96 -14.42
CA SER A 65 -10.83 -7.89 -14.09
C SER A 65 -11.21 -8.69 -12.84
N ALA A 66 -10.59 -9.86 -12.63
CA ALA A 66 -10.81 -10.64 -11.41
C ALA A 66 -10.30 -9.89 -10.19
N PHE A 67 -9.15 -9.24 -10.30
CA PHE A 67 -8.61 -8.34 -9.28
C PHE A 67 -9.58 -7.18 -8.97
N PHE A 68 -10.07 -6.46 -9.99
CA PHE A 68 -10.95 -5.31 -9.75
C PHE A 68 -12.28 -5.72 -9.11
N LYS A 69 -12.83 -6.89 -9.47
CA LYS A 69 -14.03 -7.46 -8.83
C LYS A 69 -13.77 -7.85 -7.38
N ALA A 70 -12.60 -8.42 -7.08
CA ALA A 70 -12.22 -8.74 -5.70
C ALA A 70 -12.08 -7.46 -4.86
N VAL A 71 -11.48 -6.41 -5.40
CA VAL A 71 -11.40 -5.09 -4.74
C VAL A 71 -12.79 -4.50 -4.49
N GLU A 72 -13.71 -4.63 -5.46
CA GLU A 72 -15.09 -4.13 -5.34
C GLU A 72 -15.79 -4.69 -4.12
N THR A 73 -15.46 -5.93 -3.74
CA THR A 73 -16.00 -6.54 -2.54
C THR A 73 -15.74 -5.68 -1.30
N TYR A 74 -14.67 -4.90 -1.20
CA TYR A 74 -14.41 -4.05 -0.03
C TYR A 74 -15.18 -2.72 0.00
N SER A 75 -15.92 -2.38 -1.06
CA SER A 75 -16.64 -1.11 -1.15
C SER A 75 -17.65 -0.95 -0.01
N GLY A 76 -17.48 0.10 0.80
CA GLY A 76 -18.33 0.37 1.96
C GLY A 76 -18.09 -0.51 3.20
N ARG A 77 -17.20 -1.50 3.12
CA ARG A 77 -16.90 -2.42 4.24
C ARG A 77 -15.42 -2.67 4.50
N MET A 78 -14.55 -1.83 3.94
CA MET A 78 -13.12 -1.88 4.21
C MET A 78 -12.85 -1.65 5.71
N PRO A 79 -12.19 -2.59 6.41
CA PRO A 79 -11.88 -2.44 7.82
C PRO A 79 -10.85 -1.32 8.04
N ALA A 80 -10.85 -0.72 9.24
CA ALA A 80 -9.98 0.41 9.57
C ALA A 80 -8.48 0.03 9.57
N GLU A 81 -8.21 -1.26 9.72
CA GLU A 81 -6.90 -1.88 9.81
C GLU A 81 -6.27 -2.17 8.45
N MET A 82 -6.99 -1.98 7.34
CA MET A 82 -6.53 -2.32 6.00
C MET A 82 -6.34 -1.10 5.11
N ALA A 83 -5.26 -1.08 4.33
CA ALA A 83 -5.09 -0.18 3.19
C ALA A 83 -4.43 -0.93 2.03
N PHE A 84 -4.58 -0.42 0.81
CA PHE A 84 -3.84 -0.97 -0.31
C PHE A 84 -3.50 0.08 -1.37
N ILE A 85 -2.52 -0.28 -2.18
CA ILE A 85 -2.15 0.42 -3.39
C ILE A 85 -2.10 -0.58 -4.55
N ALA A 86 -2.59 -0.16 -5.70
CA ALA A 86 -2.45 -0.85 -6.97
C ALA A 86 -1.81 0.12 -7.97
N ILE A 87 -0.91 -0.40 -8.79
CA ILE A 87 -0.22 0.36 -9.82
C ILE A 87 -0.29 -0.44 -11.10
N GLN A 88 -0.93 0.10 -12.12
CA GLN A 88 -0.83 -0.41 -13.47
C GLN A 88 0.43 0.14 -14.12
N VAL A 89 1.27 -0.77 -14.61
CA VAL A 89 2.52 -0.49 -15.32
C VAL A 89 2.60 -1.32 -16.58
N TYR A 90 3.48 -0.94 -17.50
CA TYR A 90 3.85 -1.77 -18.64
C TYR A 90 4.94 -2.78 -18.23
N ASP A 91 4.74 -4.06 -18.52
CA ASP A 91 5.77 -5.08 -18.40
C ASP A 91 6.47 -5.29 -19.75
N PRO A 92 7.75 -4.87 -19.91
CA PRO A 92 8.48 -5.06 -21.15
C PRO A 92 8.81 -6.53 -21.44
N ALA A 93 8.82 -7.42 -20.44
CA ALA A 93 9.09 -8.84 -20.64
C ALA A 93 7.88 -9.56 -21.24
N ALA A 94 6.67 -9.30 -20.72
CA ALA A 94 5.43 -9.83 -21.30
C ALA A 94 4.90 -9.02 -22.49
N GLY A 95 5.38 -7.78 -22.68
CA GLY A 95 4.91 -6.87 -23.72
C GLY A 95 3.50 -6.33 -23.47
N GLN A 96 3.00 -6.37 -22.23
CA GLN A 96 1.60 -6.08 -21.87
C GLN A 96 1.50 -5.28 -20.57
N SER A 97 0.30 -4.73 -20.29
CA SER A 97 0.01 -4.16 -18.96
C SER A 97 -0.07 -5.21 -17.87
N GLN A 98 0.33 -4.84 -16.66
CA GLN A 98 0.11 -5.62 -15.44
C GLN A 98 -0.31 -4.72 -14.29
N VAL A 99 -0.90 -5.31 -13.24
CA VAL A 99 -1.26 -4.61 -12.01
C VAL A 99 -0.39 -5.11 -10.87
N MET A 100 0.51 -4.25 -10.39
CA MET A 100 1.28 -4.48 -9.16
C MET A 100 0.47 -4.00 -7.97
N THR A 101 0.37 -4.79 -6.91
CA THR A 101 -0.43 -4.43 -5.73
C THR A 101 0.35 -4.68 -4.46
N ASN A 102 0.12 -3.81 -3.49
CA ASN A 102 0.61 -3.94 -2.13
C ASN A 102 -0.56 -3.73 -1.17
N TRP A 103 -0.81 -4.73 -0.35
CA TRP A 103 -1.86 -4.72 0.66
C TRP A 103 -1.24 -4.74 2.03
N ILE A 104 -1.78 -3.92 2.93
CA ILE A 104 -1.30 -3.77 4.29
C ILE A 104 -2.46 -4.06 5.23
N TYR A 105 -2.24 -4.96 6.18
CA TYR A 105 -3.16 -5.17 7.30
C TYR A 105 -2.44 -4.96 8.63
N VAL A 106 -3.11 -4.24 9.52
CA VAL A 106 -2.57 -3.84 10.81
C VAL A 106 -3.35 -4.55 11.92
N GLY A 107 -2.91 -5.74 12.31
CA GLY A 107 -3.58 -6.54 13.35
C GLY A 107 -3.06 -7.97 13.42
N PRO A 108 -3.79 -8.92 14.03
CA PRO A 108 -3.41 -10.34 14.06
C PRO A 108 -3.40 -10.96 12.65
N GLY A 109 -2.42 -11.82 12.34
CA GLY A 109 -2.31 -12.43 11.01
C GLY A 109 -3.49 -13.34 10.63
N ALA A 110 -4.20 -13.92 11.60
CA ALA A 110 -5.43 -14.68 11.31
C ALA A 110 -6.55 -13.77 10.77
N ASP A 111 -6.67 -12.56 11.31
CA ASP A 111 -7.62 -11.56 10.82
C ASP A 111 -7.21 -11.03 9.46
N ALA A 112 -5.90 -10.78 9.26
CA ALA A 112 -5.35 -10.37 7.97
C ALA A 112 -5.75 -11.34 6.86
N ARG A 113 -5.50 -12.64 7.03
CA ARG A 113 -5.87 -13.68 6.05
C ARG A 113 -7.36 -13.72 5.77
N ARG A 114 -8.20 -13.58 6.81
CA ARG A 114 -9.65 -13.56 6.67
C ARG A 114 -10.12 -12.34 5.86
N VAL A 115 -9.60 -11.15 6.17
CA VAL A 115 -9.95 -9.90 5.49
C VAL A 115 -9.43 -9.91 4.04
N LEU A 116 -8.20 -10.38 3.83
CA LEU A 116 -7.54 -10.40 2.52
C LEU A 116 -7.89 -11.62 1.67
N ALA A 117 -8.75 -12.53 2.14
CA ALA A 117 -9.17 -13.73 1.43
C ALA A 117 -9.62 -13.47 -0.03
N PRO A 118 -10.48 -12.46 -0.32
CA PRO A 118 -10.84 -12.12 -1.70
C PRO A 118 -9.66 -11.88 -2.65
N ILE A 119 -8.53 -11.38 -2.13
CA ILE A 119 -7.32 -11.12 -2.91
C ILE A 119 -6.40 -12.35 -2.93
N LEU A 120 -6.28 -13.04 -1.79
CA LEU A 120 -5.47 -14.26 -1.65
C LEU A 120 -5.96 -15.38 -2.57
N ASP A 121 -7.28 -15.53 -2.71
CA ASP A 121 -7.90 -16.62 -3.48
C ASP A 121 -7.64 -16.53 -4.99
N LEU A 122 -7.33 -15.32 -5.49
CA LEU A 122 -7.01 -15.08 -6.90
C LEU A 122 -5.72 -15.75 -7.37
N ARG A 123 -4.76 -15.98 -6.45
CA ARG A 123 -3.50 -16.71 -6.71
C ARG A 123 -2.77 -16.32 -8.00
N PRO A 124 -2.38 -15.04 -8.17
CA PRO A 124 -1.57 -14.65 -9.33
C PRO A 124 -0.18 -15.31 -9.30
N PRO A 125 0.51 -15.43 -10.44
CA PRO A 125 1.81 -16.10 -10.53
C PRO A 125 2.88 -15.52 -9.60
N TYR A 126 2.89 -14.19 -9.42
CA TYR A 126 3.78 -13.53 -8.49
C TYR A 126 3.04 -13.19 -7.20
N ALA A 127 3.53 -13.75 -6.09
CA ALA A 127 2.94 -13.59 -4.79
C ALA A 127 4.00 -13.63 -3.68
N VAL A 128 4.18 -12.51 -2.98
CA VAL A 128 5.01 -12.42 -1.77
C VAL A 128 4.15 -12.00 -0.59
N SER A 129 4.31 -12.69 0.54
CA SER A 129 3.64 -12.37 1.80
C SER A 129 4.69 -12.23 2.88
N SER A 130 4.66 -11.14 3.65
CA SER A 130 5.67 -10.89 4.70
C SER A 130 5.08 -10.17 5.91
N ASN A 131 5.74 -10.30 7.05
CA ASN A 131 5.48 -9.47 8.22
C ASN A 131 6.61 -8.46 8.34
N VAL A 132 6.27 -7.18 8.43
CA VAL A 132 7.26 -6.11 8.42
C VAL A 132 7.07 -5.22 9.63
N ALA A 133 8.18 -4.84 10.27
CA ALA A 133 8.14 -3.84 11.32
C ALA A 133 7.62 -2.51 10.75
N ALA A 134 6.77 -1.79 11.49
CA ALA A 134 6.08 -0.61 10.96
C ALA A 134 7.04 0.44 10.34
N ASN A 135 8.25 0.58 10.87
CA ASN A 135 9.27 1.48 10.33
C ASN A 135 9.95 1.04 9.03
N LYS A 136 9.85 -0.23 8.65
CA LYS A 136 10.39 -0.75 7.41
C LYS A 136 9.35 -0.81 6.30
N LEU A 137 8.08 -0.54 6.63
CA LEU A 137 6.91 -0.63 5.75
C LEU A 137 7.10 0.10 4.41
N THR A 138 7.55 1.36 4.46
CA THR A 138 7.74 2.18 3.26
C THR A 138 8.79 1.58 2.33
N ASN A 139 9.92 1.11 2.87
CA ASN A 139 10.99 0.52 2.07
C ASN A 139 10.66 -0.89 1.58
N SER A 140 9.73 -1.60 2.24
CA SER A 140 9.26 -2.93 1.83
C SER A 140 8.09 -2.90 0.85
N THR A 141 7.48 -1.73 0.61
CA THR A 141 6.27 -1.60 -0.22
C THR A 141 6.56 -2.04 -1.65
N LEU A 142 5.68 -2.89 -2.22
CA LEU A 142 5.83 -3.45 -3.57
C LEU A 142 7.21 -4.11 -3.78
N SER A 143 7.65 -4.88 -2.79
CA SER A 143 8.94 -5.57 -2.80
C SER A 143 10.14 -4.63 -3.10
N GLY A 144 10.08 -3.39 -2.60
CA GLY A 144 11.12 -2.37 -2.77
C GLY A 144 10.94 -1.46 -3.98
N PHE A 145 9.94 -1.71 -4.84
CA PHE A 145 9.64 -0.86 -6.00
C PHE A 145 9.30 0.59 -5.58
N GLY A 146 8.74 0.79 -4.38
CA GLY A 146 8.50 2.13 -3.84
C GLY A 146 9.77 2.99 -3.77
N ALA A 147 10.92 2.41 -3.45
CA ALA A 147 12.19 3.14 -3.41
C ALA A 147 12.67 3.54 -4.82
N ALA A 148 12.52 2.65 -5.81
CA ALA A 148 12.81 2.97 -7.22
C ALA A 148 11.89 4.08 -7.77
N MET A 149 10.68 4.18 -7.23
CA MET A 149 9.77 5.30 -7.51
C MET A 149 10.05 6.56 -6.68
N CYS A 150 10.93 6.59 -5.70
CA CYS A 150 11.19 7.78 -4.89
C CYS A 150 12.63 8.27 -5.06
N GLN A 151 13.09 8.34 -6.31
CA GLN A 151 14.43 8.82 -6.66
C GLN A 151 14.47 10.35 -6.71
N GLU A 152 15.52 10.91 -6.13
CA GLU A 152 15.78 12.34 -6.15
C GLU A 152 16.08 12.83 -7.58
N GLY A 153 15.67 14.06 -7.91
CA GLY A 153 15.98 14.71 -9.19
C GLY A 153 15.20 14.21 -10.41
N VAL A 154 14.28 13.24 -10.25
CA VAL A 154 13.43 12.77 -11.35
C VAL A 154 12.24 13.69 -11.56
N ILE A 155 12.10 14.25 -12.77
CA ILE A 155 10.95 15.07 -13.16
C ILE A 155 9.74 14.17 -13.36
N ARG A 156 8.60 14.57 -12.78
CA ARG A 156 7.33 13.84 -12.88
C ARG A 156 6.17 14.79 -13.00
N ASP A 157 5.27 14.45 -13.92
CA ASP A 157 3.96 15.05 -13.99
C ASP A 157 2.98 14.14 -13.26
N ILE A 158 2.40 14.64 -12.16
CA ILE A 158 1.46 13.89 -11.32
C ILE A 158 0.11 14.57 -11.38
N TYR A 159 -0.89 13.81 -11.80
CA TYR A 159 -2.28 14.20 -11.80
C TYR A 159 -3.06 13.24 -10.90
N SER A 160 -3.96 13.78 -10.09
CA SER A 160 -4.73 12.99 -9.11
C SER A 160 -6.21 13.30 -9.22
N VAL A 161 -7.04 12.29 -8.98
CA VAL A 161 -8.48 12.43 -8.83
C VAL A 161 -8.92 11.72 -7.56
N ASN A 162 -9.90 12.28 -6.86
CA ASN A 162 -10.48 11.64 -5.68
C ASN A 162 -11.66 10.77 -6.11
N GLU A 163 -11.71 9.52 -5.65
CA GLU A 163 -12.79 8.58 -5.90
C GLU A 163 -13.66 8.45 -4.64
N ARG A 164 -14.97 8.66 -4.78
CA ARG A 164 -15.94 8.41 -3.71
C ARG A 164 -16.47 6.98 -3.76
N ASN A 165 -16.83 6.52 -4.96
CA ASN A 165 -17.45 5.23 -5.21
C ASN A 165 -16.58 4.43 -6.17
N TYR A 166 -16.41 3.15 -5.88
CA TYR A 166 -15.65 2.25 -6.73
C TYR A 166 -16.56 1.31 -7.50
N SER A 167 -16.14 1.04 -8.72
CA SER A 167 -16.79 0.10 -9.62
C SER A 167 -15.75 -0.70 -10.37
N ALA A 168 -15.81 -2.03 -10.26
CA ALA A 168 -14.92 -2.92 -11.01
C ALA A 168 -15.03 -2.66 -12.53
N ALA A 169 -16.25 -2.45 -13.03
CA ALA A 169 -16.48 -2.16 -14.44
C ALA A 169 -15.86 -0.83 -14.91
N THR A 170 -15.74 0.16 -14.02
CA THR A 170 -15.03 1.40 -14.33
C THR A 170 -13.53 1.15 -14.40
N TRP A 171 -12.98 0.39 -13.44
CA TRP A 171 -11.57 0.05 -13.42
C TRP A 171 -11.14 -0.91 -14.54
N ASP A 172 -12.01 -1.81 -15.01
CA ASP A 172 -11.81 -2.59 -16.24
C ASP A 172 -11.58 -1.66 -17.44
N LYS A 173 -12.47 -0.68 -17.64
CA LYS A 173 -12.34 0.31 -18.72
C LYS A 173 -11.10 1.18 -18.58
N THR A 174 -10.77 1.57 -17.34
CA THR A 174 -9.57 2.36 -17.05
C THR A 174 -8.31 1.57 -17.38
N PHE A 175 -8.27 0.29 -17.01
CA PHE A 175 -7.14 -0.60 -17.32
C PHE A 175 -6.94 -0.75 -18.82
N GLU A 176 -8.03 -1.00 -19.58
CA GLU A 176 -7.98 -1.07 -21.03
C GLU A 176 -7.48 0.21 -21.68
N ARG A 177 -7.92 1.39 -21.18
CA ARG A 177 -7.48 2.68 -21.71
C ARG A 177 -5.97 2.90 -21.51
N MET A 178 -5.47 2.59 -20.32
CA MET A 178 -4.04 2.71 -20.04
C MET A 178 -3.22 1.66 -20.81
N ALA A 179 -3.74 0.45 -21.00
CA ALA A 179 -3.11 -0.57 -21.83
C ALA A 179 -2.98 -0.12 -23.29
N ARG A 180 -4.06 0.41 -23.89
CA ARG A 180 -4.02 0.99 -25.24
C ARG A 180 -3.06 2.17 -25.32
N PHE A 181 -3.02 3.03 -24.31
CA PHE A 181 -2.04 4.12 -24.25
C PHE A 181 -0.59 3.61 -24.37
N PHE A 182 -0.24 2.52 -23.66
CA PHE A 182 1.09 1.91 -23.77
C PHE A 182 1.37 1.27 -25.13
N GLU A 183 0.35 0.74 -25.79
CA GLU A 183 0.45 0.19 -27.15
C GLU A 183 0.69 1.31 -28.17
N ASP A 184 -0.16 2.33 -28.14
CA ASP A 184 -0.16 3.46 -29.08
C ASP A 184 1.05 4.40 -28.86
N ASN A 185 1.59 4.45 -27.64
CA ASN A 185 2.66 5.37 -27.27
C ASN A 185 3.82 4.64 -26.58
N PRO A 186 4.74 4.00 -27.34
CA PRO A 186 5.89 3.32 -26.75
C PRO A 186 6.75 4.20 -25.83
N GLY A 187 6.89 5.50 -26.14
CA GLY A 187 7.58 6.47 -25.28
C GLY A 187 6.86 6.76 -23.96
N GLY A 188 5.56 6.46 -23.87
CA GLY A 188 4.73 6.61 -22.68
C GLY A 188 4.80 5.43 -21.70
N ARG A 189 5.50 4.34 -22.03
CA ARG A 189 5.58 3.11 -21.21
C ARG A 189 6.28 3.27 -19.86
N GLY A 190 6.97 4.39 -19.65
CA GLY A 190 7.48 4.81 -18.34
C GLY A 190 6.42 5.42 -17.41
N SER A 191 5.19 5.62 -17.90
CA SER A 191 4.08 6.15 -17.10
C SER A 191 3.42 5.03 -16.29
N ALA A 192 2.71 5.41 -15.23
CA ALA A 192 1.97 4.48 -14.39
C ALA A 192 0.61 5.08 -14.01
N LEU A 193 -0.39 4.22 -13.85
CA LEU A 193 -1.65 4.59 -13.22
C LEU A 193 -1.68 4.00 -11.82
N GLN A 194 -1.73 4.86 -10.82
CA GLN A 194 -1.80 4.47 -9.42
C GLN A 194 -3.23 4.62 -8.89
N TYR A 195 -3.62 3.67 -8.05
CA TYR A 195 -4.85 3.68 -7.31
C TYR A 195 -4.57 3.29 -5.87
N LYS A 196 -4.82 4.22 -4.96
CA LYS A 196 -4.68 4.01 -3.51
C LYS A 196 -6.04 4.00 -2.87
N ARG A 197 -6.25 3.11 -1.92
CA ARG A 197 -7.47 3.04 -1.15
C ARG A 197 -7.18 2.99 0.33
N TYR A 198 -7.92 3.82 1.06
CA TYR A 198 -7.82 3.96 2.50
C TYR A 198 -9.19 3.75 3.18
N PRO A 199 -9.18 3.30 4.43
CA PRO A 199 -10.37 3.28 5.27
C PRO A 199 -10.81 4.71 5.57
N ASN A 200 -12.08 5.03 5.34
CA ASN A 200 -12.58 6.40 5.40
C ASN A 200 -13.29 6.76 6.73
N GLN A 201 -13.29 5.86 7.71
CA GLN A 201 -14.00 6.04 8.99
C GLN A 201 -13.48 7.26 9.77
N ALA A 202 -12.17 7.44 9.83
CA ALA A 202 -11.57 8.57 10.55
C ALA A 202 -11.79 9.90 9.81
N MET A 203 -11.53 9.92 8.50
CA MET A 203 -11.67 11.11 7.66
C MET A 203 -13.12 11.60 7.58
N SER A 204 -14.09 10.71 7.44
CA SER A 204 -15.53 11.06 7.40
C SER A 204 -16.09 11.56 8.75
N SER A 205 -15.38 11.34 9.87
CA SER A 205 -15.80 11.84 11.18
C SER A 205 -15.52 13.33 11.40
N VAL A 206 -14.71 13.95 10.52
CA VAL A 206 -14.28 15.35 10.60
C VAL A 206 -15.17 16.19 9.67
N SER A 207 -15.63 17.36 10.12
CA SER A 207 -16.47 18.21 9.27
C SER A 207 -15.69 18.69 8.03
N LYS A 208 -16.37 18.84 6.90
CA LYS A 208 -15.77 19.40 5.68
C LYS A 208 -15.27 20.84 5.87
N ASP A 209 -15.86 21.57 6.82
CA ASP A 209 -15.55 22.97 7.11
C ASP A 209 -14.47 23.12 8.21
N GLU A 210 -13.98 22.00 8.77
CA GLU A 210 -13.01 21.99 9.89
C GLU A 210 -11.56 22.19 9.42
N THR A 211 -11.23 21.85 8.18
CA THR A 211 -9.89 22.06 7.60
C THR A 211 -9.98 22.42 6.11
N ALA A 212 -8.86 22.84 5.52
CA ALA A 212 -8.75 23.15 4.08
C ALA A 212 -8.96 21.94 3.14
N TRP A 213 -9.14 20.72 3.67
CA TRP A 213 -9.42 19.52 2.88
C TRP A 213 -10.90 19.12 3.02
N PRO A 214 -11.79 19.56 2.11
CA PRO A 214 -13.23 19.31 2.21
C PRO A 214 -13.67 17.91 1.75
N TRP A 215 -12.83 17.14 1.04
CA TRP A 215 -13.18 15.83 0.48
C TRP A 215 -13.12 14.70 1.53
N ARG A 216 -13.96 14.83 2.57
CA ARG A 216 -14.03 13.90 3.72
C ARG A 216 -14.61 12.53 3.37
N ASP A 217 -15.30 12.43 2.23
CA ASP A 217 -15.94 11.20 1.77
C ASP A 217 -15.16 10.48 0.65
N ALA A 218 -13.95 10.94 0.32
CA ALA A 218 -13.07 10.28 -0.63
C ALA A 218 -12.52 8.97 -0.05
N THR A 219 -12.63 7.89 -0.82
CA THR A 219 -12.18 6.55 -0.44
C THR A 219 -11.05 6.02 -1.34
N GLY A 220 -10.86 6.62 -2.52
CA GLY A 220 -9.76 6.31 -3.43
C GLY A 220 -9.04 7.56 -3.95
N TYR A 221 -7.78 7.40 -4.35
CA TYR A 221 -6.86 8.47 -4.81
C TYR A 221 -5.89 7.99 -5.86
#